data_AF-A0A846TL97-F1
#
_entry.id   AF-A0A846TL97-F1
#
_cell.length_a   1.000
_cell.length_b   1.000
_cell.length_c   1.000
_cell.angle_alpha   90.00
_cell.angle_beta   90.00
_cell.angle_gamma   90.00
#
_symmetry.space_group_name_H-M   'P 1'
#
loop_
_entity.id
_entity.type
_entity.pdbx_description
1 polymer ?
#
loop_
_entity_poly.entity_id
_entity_poly.type
_entity_poly.pdbx_seq_one_letter_code
_entity_poly.pdbx_strand_id
1 'polypeptide(L)'
;MAKIKKLITVILILVSVVLLTAYWINQQKILSGEYDKLTISGMEGTTIQVINDPGEIAKIISAINESPRTFKYDNGFTYDYLPHGILTFENETEKVQIGFILSTGNAITKYWEIHTEFPYRQ
;
A
#
# COMPACT_ATOMS: atom_id res chain seq x y z
N MET A 1 47.08 -7.42 -1.60
CA MET A 1 46.31 -6.57 -0.66
C MET A 1 45.47 -5.49 -1.35
N ALA A 2 46.01 -4.65 -2.24
CA ALA A 2 45.25 -3.55 -2.87
C ALA A 2 44.01 -3.99 -3.67
N LYS A 3 44.10 -5.09 -4.45
CA LYS A 3 42.97 -5.64 -5.21
C LYS A 3 41.83 -6.15 -4.32
N ILE A 4 42.17 -6.78 -3.19
CA ILE A 4 41.21 -7.27 -2.19
C ILE A 4 40.51 -6.11 -1.50
N LYS A 5 41.25 -5.07 -1.09
CA LYS A 5 40.68 -3.84 -0.52
C LYS A 5 39.70 -3.18 -1.51
N LYS A 6 40.08 -3.07 -2.79
CA LYS A 6 39.21 -2.52 -3.85
C LYS A 6 37.94 -3.36 -4.04
N LEU A 7 38.05 -4.69 -4.02
CA LEU A 7 36.90 -5.59 -4.14
C LEU A 7 35.92 -5.42 -2.96
N ILE A 8 36.43 -5.36 -1.73
CA ILE A 8 35.61 -5.15 -0.53
C ILE A 8 34.89 -3.80 -0.60
N THR A 9 35.58 -2.73 -1.01
CA THR A 9 34.96 -1.41 -1.18
C THR A 9 33.84 -1.44 -2.22
N VAL A 10 34.03 -2.13 -3.35
CA VAL A 10 33.00 -2.27 -4.38
C VAL A 10 31.78 -3.03 -3.85
N ILE A 11 31.99 -4.12 -3.11
CA ILE A 11 30.90 -4.88 -2.48
C ILE A 11 30.13 -4.01 -1.48
N LEU A 12 30.83 -3.27 -0.61
CA LEU A 12 30.19 -2.35 0.33
C LEU A 12 29.34 -1.29 -0.36
N ILE A 13 29.85 -0.70 -1.45
CA ILE A 13 29.09 0.28 -2.25
C ILE A 13 27.83 -0.37 -2.83
N LEU A 14 27.96 -1.56 -3.42
CA LEU A 14 26.81 -2.30 -3.99
C LEU A 14 25.75 -2.59 -2.93
N VAL A 15 26.15 -3.09 -1.76
CA VAL A 15 25.23 -3.36 -0.64
C VAL A 15 24.55 -2.08 -0.18
N SER A 16 25.30 -0.99 -0.02
CA SER A 16 24.74 0.32 0.37
C SER A 16 23.72 0.82 -0.64
N VAL A 17 24.00 0.70 -1.95
CA VAL A 17 23.05 1.09 -3.01
C VAL A 17 21.76 0.27 -2.92
N VAL A 18 21.86 -1.05 -2.72
CA VAL A 18 20.68 -1.93 -2.59
C VAL A 18 19.85 -1.60 -1.34
N LEU A 19 20.50 -1.30 -0.21
CA LEU A 19 19.80 -0.92 1.01
C LEU A 19 19.09 0.44 0.86
N LEU A 20 19.73 1.41 0.21
CA LEU A 20 19.15 2.73 -0.05
C LEU A 20 17.95 2.64 -1.00
N THR A 21 18.01 1.82 -2.05
CA THR A 21 16.87 1.64 -2.95
C THR A 21 15.71 0.93 -2.26
N ALA A 22 15.98 -0.12 -1.47
CA ALA A 22 14.96 -0.79 -0.68
C ALA A 22 14.29 0.17 0.32
N TYR A 23 15.08 0.98 1.01
CA TYR A 23 14.57 2.01 1.92
C TYR A 23 13.70 3.04 1.20
N TRP A 24 14.16 3.52 0.04
CA TRP A 24 13.43 4.52 -0.74
C TRP A 24 12.08 4.00 -1.25
N ILE A 25 12.04 2.78 -1.79
CA ILE A 25 10.79 2.14 -2.26
C ILE A 25 9.80 1.99 -1.10
N ASN A 26 10.28 1.65 0.09
CA ASN A 26 9.42 1.48 1.26
C ASN A 26 8.78 2.81 1.73
N GLN A 27 9.39 3.95 1.41
CA GLN A 27 8.91 5.29 1.77
C GLN A 27 8.08 5.98 0.67
N GLN A 28 7.98 5.40 -0.52
CA GLN A 28 7.19 6.00 -1.60
C GLN A 28 5.70 6.03 -1.24
N LYS A 29 5.01 7.13 -1.57
CA LYS A 29 3.57 7.25 -1.40
C LYS A 29 2.85 6.30 -2.38
N ILE A 30 1.84 5.61 -1.87
CA ILE A 30 0.95 4.71 -2.63
C ILE A 30 -0.21 5.51 -3.21
N LEU A 31 -0.71 6.48 -2.44
CA LEU A 31 -1.72 7.45 -2.87
C LEU A 31 -1.16 8.86 -2.72
N SER A 32 -1.28 9.68 -3.77
CA SER A 32 -0.81 11.06 -3.75
C SER A 32 -1.84 12.09 -4.22
N GLY A 33 -3.02 11.65 -4.67
CA GLY A 33 -4.10 12.52 -5.12
C GLY A 33 -4.92 13.10 -3.96
N GLU A 34 -5.55 14.24 -4.24
CA GLU A 34 -6.66 14.75 -3.44
C GLU A 34 -7.95 14.13 -3.99
N TYR A 35 -8.75 13.51 -3.13
CA TYR A 35 -9.96 12.81 -3.53
C TYR A 35 -11.16 13.39 -2.80
N ASP A 36 -12.24 13.58 -3.55
CA ASP A 36 -13.49 14.17 -3.03
C ASP A 36 -14.39 13.10 -2.41
N LYS A 37 -14.20 11.84 -2.82
CA LYS A 37 -15.03 10.72 -2.40
C LYS A 37 -14.22 9.45 -2.24
N LEU A 38 -14.53 8.72 -1.18
CA LEU A 38 -14.07 7.38 -0.91
C LEU A 38 -15.29 6.46 -0.78
N THR A 39 -15.37 5.47 -1.65
CA THR A 39 -16.38 4.41 -1.59
C THR A 39 -15.72 3.13 -1.07
N ILE A 40 -16.29 2.57 0.00
CA ILE A 40 -15.90 1.27 0.57
C ILE A 40 -16.93 0.23 0.13
N SER A 41 -16.47 -0.76 -0.62
CA SER A 41 -17.32 -1.84 -1.12
C SER A 41 -16.86 -3.20 -0.63
N GLY A 42 -17.81 -4.11 -0.42
CA GLY A 42 -17.53 -5.52 -0.18
C GLY A 42 -17.13 -6.26 -1.46
N MET A 43 -16.77 -7.53 -1.31
CA MET A 43 -16.29 -8.40 -2.39
C MET A 43 -17.30 -8.56 -3.55
N GLU A 44 -18.60 -8.50 -3.24
CA GLU A 44 -19.69 -8.63 -4.22
C GLU A 44 -20.08 -7.29 -4.88
N GLY A 45 -19.31 -6.22 -4.64
CA GLY A 45 -19.59 -4.88 -5.16
C GLY A 45 -20.68 -4.13 -4.38
N THR A 46 -21.16 -4.69 -3.27
CA THR A 46 -22.08 -4.02 -2.36
C THR A 46 -21.38 -2.84 -1.69
N THR A 47 -21.93 -1.64 -1.86
CA THR A 47 -21.41 -0.46 -1.15
C THR A 47 -21.71 -0.58 0.33
N ILE A 48 -20.66 -0.66 1.14
CA ILE A 48 -20.72 -0.69 2.60
C ILE A 48 -20.86 0.74 3.12
N GLN A 49 -20.03 1.65 2.59
CA GLN A 49 -19.98 3.03 3.06
C GLN A 49 -19.48 3.97 1.95
N VAL A 50 -19.96 5.21 1.96
CA VAL A 50 -19.43 6.31 1.13
C VAL A 50 -19.05 7.45 2.07
N ILE A 51 -17.81 7.92 1.93
CA ILE A 51 -17.22 9.00 2.71
C ILE A 51 -16.91 10.14 1.74
N ASN A 52 -17.44 11.33 2.02
CA ASN A 52 -17.16 12.55 1.26
C ASN A 52 -16.48 13.63 2.12
N ASP A 53 -16.16 13.32 3.38
CA ASP A 53 -15.44 14.25 4.26
C ASP A 53 -13.95 14.27 3.89
N PRO A 54 -13.39 15.41 3.44
CA PRO A 54 -12.00 15.47 3.01
C PRO A 54 -11.01 15.15 4.14
N GLY A 55 -11.37 15.46 5.40
CA GLY A 55 -10.54 15.19 6.56
C GLY A 55 -10.44 13.70 6.87
N GLU A 56 -11.55 12.97 6.77
CA GLU A 56 -11.60 11.52 6.93
C GLU A 56 -10.88 10.79 5.78
N ILE A 57 -11.10 11.24 4.54
CA ILE A 57 -10.38 10.72 3.36
C ILE A 57 -8.86 10.92 3.52
N ALA A 58 -8.42 12.11 3.93
CA ALA A 58 -7.01 12.41 4.15
C ALA A 58 -6.39 11.53 5.25
N LYS A 59 -7.13 11.21 6.33
CA LYS A 59 -6.66 10.29 7.38
C LYS A 59 -6.44 8.88 6.84
N ILE A 60 -7.36 8.38 6.02
CA ILE A 60 -7.25 7.04 5.41
C ILE A 60 -6.06 7.00 4.44
N ILE A 61 -5.88 8.03 3.62
CA ILE A 61 -4.73 8.17 2.72
C ILE A 61 -3.41 8.22 3.49
N SER A 62 -3.35 8.99 4.58
CA SER A 62 -2.18 9.07 5.44
C SER A 62 -1.86 7.70 6.05
N ALA A 63 -2.86 7.00 6.60
CA ALA A 63 -2.68 5.63 7.10
C ALA A 63 -2.15 4.68 6.02
N ILE A 64 -2.69 4.69 4.81
CA ILE A 64 -2.20 3.87 3.69
C ILE A 64 -0.74 4.18 3.34
N ASN A 65 -0.35 5.46 3.39
CA ASN A 65 1.00 5.87 3.02
C ASN A 65 2.03 5.66 4.13
N GLU A 66 1.63 5.79 5.40
CA GLU A 66 2.56 5.87 6.53
C GLU A 66 2.60 4.58 7.36
N SER A 67 1.57 3.72 7.27
CA SER A 67 1.55 2.46 7.99
C SER A 67 2.69 1.53 7.57
N PRO A 68 3.17 0.67 8.49
CA PRO A 68 4.14 -0.37 8.18
C PRO A 68 3.68 -1.23 7.01
N ARG A 69 4.64 -1.64 6.17
CA ARG A 69 4.40 -2.43 4.97
C ARG A 69 5.15 -3.74 5.05
N THR A 70 4.50 -4.81 4.64
CA THR A 70 5.14 -6.12 4.46
C THR A 70 5.17 -6.46 2.99
N PHE A 71 6.37 -6.71 2.47
CA PHE A 71 6.53 -7.17 1.10
C PHE A 71 5.98 -8.59 0.99
N LYS A 72 5.01 -8.79 0.09
CA LYS A 72 4.46 -10.10 -0.22
C LYS A 72 4.92 -10.47 -1.62
N TYR A 73 6.02 -11.22 -1.68
CA TYR A 73 6.53 -11.80 -2.91
C TYR A 73 5.82 -13.13 -3.16
N ASP A 74 4.64 -13.09 -3.75
CA ASP A 74 4.01 -14.31 -4.25
C ASP A 74 3.07 -14.01 -5.42
N ASN A 75 2.78 -15.06 -6.20
CA ASN A 75 2.45 -15.03 -7.62
C ASN A 75 1.02 -14.57 -7.91
N GLY A 76 0.60 -13.35 -7.56
CA GLY A 76 -0.72 -12.80 -7.91
C GLY A 76 -1.93 -13.47 -7.22
N PHE A 77 -1.84 -14.74 -6.85
CA PHE A 77 -2.87 -15.53 -6.21
C PHE A 77 -2.99 -15.30 -4.70
N THR A 78 -2.05 -14.58 -4.08
CA THR A 78 -2.00 -14.37 -2.61
C THR A 78 -3.30 -13.79 -2.05
N TYR A 79 -4.01 -13.00 -2.85
CA TYR A 79 -5.24 -12.34 -2.44
C TYR A 79 -6.48 -12.83 -3.19
N ASP A 80 -6.33 -13.74 -4.15
CA ASP A 80 -7.45 -14.29 -4.94
C ASP A 80 -8.44 -15.09 -4.08
N TYR A 81 -7.98 -15.62 -2.95
CA TYR A 81 -8.79 -16.41 -2.01
C TYR A 81 -9.17 -15.66 -0.72
N LEU A 82 -8.62 -14.47 -0.47
CA LEU A 82 -8.94 -13.70 0.73
C LEU A 82 -10.21 -12.86 0.47
N PRO A 83 -11.15 -12.79 1.43
CA PRO A 83 -12.30 -11.90 1.30
C PRO A 83 -11.80 -10.47 1.33
N HIS A 84 -11.68 -9.87 0.16
CA HIS A 84 -11.24 -8.50 0.00
C HIS A 84 -12.45 -7.60 -0.23
N GLY A 85 -12.41 -6.42 0.40
CA GLY A 85 -13.21 -5.29 -0.05
C GLY A 85 -12.38 -4.38 -0.94
N ILE A 86 -13.03 -3.35 -1.48
CA ILE A 86 -12.41 -2.36 -2.37
C ILE A 86 -12.61 -0.97 -1.78
N LEU A 87 -11.51 -0.25 -1.59
CA LEU A 87 -11.46 1.19 -1.37
C LEU A 87 -11.36 1.87 -2.74
N THR A 88 -12.38 2.62 -3.13
CA THR A 88 -12.40 3.39 -4.36
C THR A 88 -12.31 4.87 -4.04
N PHE A 89 -11.16 5.47 -4.33
CA PHE A 89 -10.91 6.90 -4.22
C PHE A 89 -11.23 7.56 -5.56
N GLU A 90 -12.02 8.63 -5.57
CA GLU A 90 -12.45 9.30 -6.79
C GLU A 90 -12.49 10.83 -6.62
N ASN A 91 -12.08 11.53 -7.67
CA ASN A 91 -12.31 12.96 -7.91
C ASN A 91 -12.78 13.16 -9.36
N GLU A 92 -12.90 14.41 -9.82
CA GLU A 92 -13.35 14.71 -11.19
C GLU A 92 -12.46 14.13 -12.31
N THR A 93 -11.19 13.85 -12.03
CA THR A 93 -10.16 13.50 -13.02
C THR A 93 -9.53 12.12 -12.84
N GLU A 94 -9.59 11.57 -11.63
CA GLU A 94 -8.87 10.37 -11.23
C GLU A 94 -9.78 9.45 -10.42
N LYS A 95 -9.62 8.14 -10.67
CA LYS A 95 -10.20 7.07 -9.87
C LYS A 95 -9.14 6.04 -9.55
N VAL A 96 -8.88 5.80 -8.27
CA VAL A 96 -7.91 4.82 -7.79
C VAL A 96 -8.60 3.78 -6.92
N GLN A 97 -8.26 2.51 -7.14
CA GLN A 97 -8.82 1.40 -6.37
C GLN A 97 -7.73 0.62 -5.65
N ILE A 98 -7.95 0.38 -4.37
CA ILE A 98 -7.06 -0.38 -3.49
C ILE A 98 -7.89 -1.45 -2.80
N GLY A 99 -7.40 -2.69 -2.79
CA GLY A 99 -8.06 -3.76 -2.03
C GLY A 99 -7.81 -3.59 -0.54
N PHE A 100 -8.66 -4.17 0.29
CA PHE A 100 -8.37 -4.35 1.71
C PHE A 100 -8.86 -5.70 2.19
N ILE A 101 -8.20 -6.27 3.19
CA ILE A 101 -8.58 -7.54 3.81
C ILE A 101 -9.71 -7.25 4.81
N LEU A 102 -10.89 -7.85 4.62
CA LEU A 102 -12.06 -7.59 5.48
C LEU A 102 -11.84 -7.97 6.95
N SER A 103 -11.08 -9.03 7.22
CA SER A 103 -10.87 -9.52 8.60
C SER A 103 -9.92 -8.64 9.42
N THR A 104 -8.95 -7.99 8.78
CA THR A 104 -7.95 -7.16 9.47
C THR A 104 -8.13 -5.68 9.23
N GLY A 105 -8.75 -5.27 8.12
CA GLY A 105 -8.79 -3.88 7.67
C GLY A 105 -7.50 -3.40 6.99
N ASN A 106 -6.57 -4.32 6.71
CA ASN A 106 -5.30 -3.99 6.06
C ASN A 106 -5.50 -3.70 4.58
N ALA A 107 -4.99 -2.57 4.10
CA ALA A 107 -4.95 -2.26 2.69
C ALA A 107 -3.91 -3.13 1.96
N ILE A 108 -4.23 -3.53 0.74
CA ILE A 108 -3.41 -4.42 -0.08
C ILE A 108 -3.19 -3.80 -1.46
N THR A 109 -1.94 -3.89 -1.91
CA THR A 109 -1.53 -3.62 -3.28
C THR A 109 -0.94 -4.88 -3.88
N LYS A 110 -0.52 -4.83 -5.15
CA LYS A 110 0.11 -5.96 -5.84
C LYS A 110 1.29 -6.58 -5.07
N TYR A 111 2.07 -5.78 -4.36
CA TYR A 111 3.32 -6.24 -3.72
C TYR A 111 3.37 -6.01 -2.21
N TRP A 112 2.43 -5.26 -1.65
CA TRP A 112 2.47 -4.81 -0.27
C TRP A 112 1.15 -5.10 0.43
N GLU A 113 1.25 -5.71 1.61
CA GLU A 113 0.24 -5.62 2.64
C GLU A 113 0.60 -4.44 3.55
N ILE A 114 -0.35 -3.53 3.76
CA ILE A 114 -0.19 -2.31 4.54
C ILE A 114 -1.02 -2.48 5.81
N HIS A 115 -0.37 -2.37 6.96
CA HIS A 115 -0.99 -2.61 8.26
C HIS A 115 -1.79 -1.39 8.71
N THR A 116 -2.93 -1.15 8.05
CA THR A 116 -3.82 -0.01 8.31
C THR A 116 -4.89 -0.31 9.35
N GLU A 117 -5.25 -1.58 9.55
CA GLU A 117 -6.18 -2.02 10.59
C GLU A 117 -7.53 -1.28 10.63
N PHE A 118 -8.06 -0.90 9.46
CA PHE A 118 -9.29 -0.13 9.41
C PHE A 118 -10.51 -0.93 9.90
N PRO A 119 -11.39 -0.36 10.74
CA PRO A 119 -12.53 -1.08 11.31
C PRO A 119 -13.73 -1.12 10.37
N TYR A 120 -13.55 -1.59 9.13
CA TYR A 120 -14.66 -1.73 8.18
C TYR A 120 -15.46 -2.99 8.51
N ARG A 121 -16.48 -2.85 9.36
CA ARG A 121 -17.40 -3.94 9.71
C ARG A 121 -18.43 -4.15 8.59
N GLN A 122 -18.81 -5.41 8.37
CA GLN A 122 -20.06 -5.77 7.68
C GLN A 122 -21.26 -5.54 8.59
#